data_AF-A0A2E6G4C5-F1
#
_entry.id   AF-A0A2E6G4C5-F1
#
_cell.length_a   1.000
_cell.length_b   1.000
_cell.length_c   1.000
_cell.angle_alpha   90.00
_cell.angle_beta   90.00
_cell.angle_gamma   90.00
#
_symmetry.space_group_name_H-M   'P 1'
#
loop_
_entity.id
_entity.type
_entity.pdbx_description
1 polymer ?
#
loop_
_entity_poly.entity_id
_entity_poly.type
_entity_poly.pdbx_seq_one_letter_code
_entity_poly.pdbx_strand_id
1 'polypeptide(L)'
;MARGNNMEEQTFGRVQLSPLMRRVRTIFTVLGCVMVSLTGCFEREGQLANVDDASENGMAFVPGGTFWMGAQNDPLSLPREHPAHLVTVGPFWMDAHEVTNAQFDDFVQATGYVPVAEKPLDIEALMVGLPLGSTVEDLDPTPGSMVFSPPLHEVGLADAFAWWDWQQGADWRHPFGPESSLANLENHPVVHVCYWDAL
;
A
#
# COMPACT_ATOMS: atom_id res chain seq x y z
N MET A 1 -64.78 57.68 -38.50
CA MET A 1 -64.06 56.69 -39.33
C MET A 1 -63.93 55.42 -38.48
N ALA A 2 -65.02 54.68 -38.23
CA ALA A 2 -65.76 53.74 -39.08
C ALA A 2 -65.22 52.29 -39.02
N ARG A 3 -66.02 51.42 -38.36
CA ARG A 3 -66.15 49.93 -38.46
C ARG A 3 -64.98 49.11 -37.90
N GLY A 4 -65.12 48.09 -37.05
CA GLY A 4 -66.25 47.18 -36.78
C GLY A 4 -66.07 45.87 -37.56
N ASN A 5 -65.83 44.75 -36.85
CA ASN A 5 -66.15 43.32 -37.13
C ASN A 5 -65.18 42.44 -36.30
N ASN A 6 -65.55 41.69 -35.25
CA ASN A 6 -66.43 40.51 -35.10
C ASN A 6 -66.01 39.23 -35.85
N MET A 7 -65.74 38.20 -35.03
CA MET A 7 -66.07 36.76 -35.16
C MET A 7 -65.34 35.92 -36.22
N GLU A 8 -64.60 34.90 -35.76
CA GLU A 8 -65.00 33.50 -35.99
C GLU A 8 -64.30 32.52 -35.02
N GLU A 9 -65.13 31.69 -34.37
CA GLU A 9 -64.76 30.49 -33.63
C GLU A 9 -64.08 29.48 -34.56
N GLN A 10 -62.99 28.85 -34.11
CA GLN A 10 -62.61 27.53 -34.62
C GLN A 10 -62.56 26.52 -33.48
N THR A 11 -63.65 25.78 -33.40
CA THR A 11 -63.83 24.50 -32.72
C THR A 11 -62.86 23.47 -33.28
N PHE A 12 -61.79 23.14 -32.55
CA PHE A 12 -61.01 21.94 -32.86
C PHE A 12 -61.68 20.72 -32.22
N GLY A 13 -62.12 19.81 -33.09
CA GLY A 13 -62.92 18.64 -32.76
C GLY A 13 -62.28 17.74 -31.71
N ARG A 14 -63.14 17.23 -30.84
CA ARG A 14 -62.90 16.13 -29.90
C ARG A 14 -62.51 14.90 -30.72
N VAL A 15 -61.22 14.55 -30.78
CA VAL A 15 -60.78 13.26 -31.33
C VAL A 15 -61.30 12.16 -30.41
N GLN A 16 -62.30 11.43 -30.89
CA GLN A 16 -62.89 10.28 -30.24
C GLN A 16 -61.89 9.12 -30.35
N LEU A 17 -61.09 8.90 -29.30
CA LEU A 17 -60.19 7.74 -29.21
C LEU A 17 -61.03 6.45 -29.15
N SER A 18 -60.68 5.49 -30.01
CA SER A 18 -61.37 4.21 -30.12
C SER A 18 -61.22 3.37 -28.84
N PRO A 19 -62.20 2.51 -28.51
CA PRO A 19 -62.23 1.73 -27.28
C PRO A 19 -61.05 0.74 -27.10
N LEU A 20 -60.23 0.55 -28.13
CA LEU A 20 -59.04 -0.31 -28.09
C LEU A 20 -57.85 0.35 -27.35
N MET A 21 -57.78 1.69 -27.28
CA MET A 21 -56.65 2.41 -26.66
C MET A 21 -56.83 2.67 -25.16
N ARG A 22 -57.94 2.25 -24.54
CA ARG A 22 -58.16 2.35 -23.09
C ARG A 22 -57.65 1.13 -22.29
N ARG A 23 -57.33 0.02 -22.95
CA ARG A 23 -56.87 -1.21 -22.26
C ARG A 23 -55.35 -1.37 -22.18
N VAL A 24 -54.59 -0.63 -22.98
CA VAL A 24 -53.10 -0.71 -22.96
C VAL A 24 -52.49 0.18 -21.86
N ARG A 25 -53.22 1.23 -21.42
CA ARG A 25 -52.70 2.20 -20.45
C ARG A 25 -52.78 1.74 -19.00
N THR A 26 -53.66 0.78 -18.67
CA THR A 26 -53.82 0.27 -17.30
C THR A 26 -52.81 -0.82 -16.94
N ILE A 27 -52.25 -1.54 -17.92
CA ILE A 27 -51.28 -2.62 -17.68
C ILE A 27 -49.88 -2.05 -17.38
N PHE A 28 -49.50 -0.91 -17.95
CA PHE A 28 -48.16 -0.33 -17.74
C PHE A 28 -47.98 0.41 -16.41
N THR A 29 -49.04 0.66 -15.63
CA THR A 29 -48.92 1.42 -14.37
C THR A 29 -48.68 0.51 -13.15
N VAL A 30 -48.94 -0.80 -13.25
CA VAL A 30 -48.73 -1.75 -12.13
C VAL A 30 -47.34 -2.42 -12.19
N LEU A 31 -46.68 -2.43 -13.34
CA LEU A 31 -45.33 -3.02 -13.48
C LEU A 31 -44.19 -2.03 -13.15
N GLY A 32 -44.48 -0.75 -12.96
CA GLY A 32 -43.48 0.30 -12.66
C GLY A 32 -43.08 0.43 -11.18
N CYS A 33 -43.82 -0.19 -10.25
CA CYS A 33 -43.58 -0.04 -8.81
C CYS A 33 -42.86 -1.23 -8.15
N VAL A 34 -42.48 -2.28 -8.89
CA VAL A 34 -41.80 -3.47 -8.33
C VAL A 34 -40.28 -3.47 -8.61
N MET A 35 -39.76 -2.49 -9.34
CA MET A 35 -38.33 -2.35 -9.70
C MET A 35 -37.69 -1.12 -9.05
N VAL A 36 -37.91 -0.89 -7.74
CA VAL A 36 -37.17 0.14 -6.96
C VAL A 36 -36.54 -0.46 -5.69
N SER A 37 -36.51 -1.79 -5.53
CA SER A 37 -36.06 -2.42 -4.28
C SER A 37 -34.76 -3.23 -4.34
N LEU A 38 -33.94 -3.12 -5.41
CA LEU A 38 -32.71 -3.92 -5.54
C LEU A 38 -31.52 -3.16 -6.14
N THR A 39 -31.29 -1.91 -5.73
CA THR A 39 -30.01 -1.22 -5.99
C THR A 39 -29.47 -0.65 -4.69
N GLY A 40 -29.33 -1.54 -3.72
CA GLY A 40 -28.67 -1.30 -2.43
C GLY A 40 -27.38 -2.10 -2.31
N CYS A 41 -26.65 -2.33 -3.41
CA CYS A 41 -25.22 -2.63 -3.34
C CYS A 41 -24.50 -1.29 -3.48
N PHE A 42 -24.42 -0.53 -2.39
CA PHE A 42 -23.41 0.51 -2.27
C PHE A 42 -22.12 -0.21 -1.86
N GLU A 43 -21.41 -0.78 -2.85
CA GLU A 43 -20.00 -1.08 -2.69
C GLU A 43 -19.31 0.26 -2.46
N ARG A 44 -19.00 0.53 -1.19
CA ARG A 44 -18.12 1.63 -0.82
C ARG A 44 -16.71 1.15 -1.20
N GLU A 45 -16.37 1.29 -2.47
CA GLU A 45 -14.97 1.24 -2.90
C GLU A 45 -14.19 2.15 -1.95
N GLY A 46 -13.21 1.57 -1.26
CA GLY A 46 -12.39 2.29 -0.30
C GLY A 46 -11.79 3.48 -1.03
N GLN A 47 -12.22 4.68 -0.66
CA GLN A 47 -11.61 5.91 -1.13
C GLN A 47 -10.19 5.90 -0.59
N LEU A 48 -9.22 5.58 -1.44
CA LEU A 48 -7.80 5.72 -1.13
C LEU A 48 -7.59 7.17 -0.69
N ALA A 49 -7.07 7.36 0.51
CA ALA A 49 -6.76 8.68 1.02
C ALA A 49 -5.86 9.39 0.02
N ASN A 50 -6.20 10.63 -0.33
CA ASN A 50 -5.39 11.40 -1.27
C ASN A 50 -4.06 11.72 -0.59
N VAL A 51 -2.93 11.43 -1.25
CA VAL A 51 -1.58 11.61 -0.69
C VAL A 51 -1.30 13.09 -0.35
N ASP A 52 -2.07 14.02 -0.92
CA ASP A 52 -2.01 15.46 -0.64
C ASP A 52 -2.47 15.86 0.79
N ASP A 53 -3.02 14.93 1.59
CA ASP A 53 -3.40 15.15 3.01
C ASP A 53 -2.24 14.85 3.99
N ALA A 54 -1.00 14.75 3.51
CA ALA A 54 0.15 14.61 4.40
C ALA A 54 0.23 15.78 5.40
N SER A 55 0.26 15.45 6.70
CA SER A 55 0.44 16.42 7.78
C SER A 55 1.74 17.20 7.63
N GLU A 56 1.90 18.31 8.37
CA GLU A 56 3.15 19.10 8.40
C GLU A 56 4.41 18.25 8.72
N ASN A 57 4.22 17.03 9.26
CA ASN A 57 5.29 16.09 9.61
C ASN A 57 5.55 15.01 8.54
N GLY A 58 4.92 15.06 7.37
CA GLY A 58 5.14 14.07 6.29
C GLY A 58 4.38 12.74 6.45
N MET A 59 3.48 12.63 7.43
CA MET A 59 2.61 11.46 7.61
C MET A 59 1.24 11.65 6.96
N ALA A 60 0.70 10.61 6.35
CA ALA A 60 -0.66 10.56 5.84
C ALA A 60 -1.62 9.93 6.87
N PHE A 61 -2.85 10.47 6.96
CA PHE A 61 -3.90 9.89 7.78
C PHE A 61 -4.55 8.72 7.05
N VAL A 62 -4.47 7.53 7.65
CA VAL A 62 -5.13 6.33 7.14
C VAL A 62 -6.45 6.14 7.89
N PRO A 63 -7.60 6.28 7.21
CA PRO A 63 -8.88 6.01 7.85
C PRO A 63 -8.97 4.54 8.24
N GLY A 64 -9.46 4.27 9.45
CA GLY A 64 -9.73 2.90 9.90
C GLY A 64 -10.78 2.23 9.03
N GLY A 65 -10.72 0.90 8.96
CA GLY A 65 -11.59 0.13 8.09
C GLY A 65 -11.34 -1.36 8.17
N THR A 66 -12.15 -2.11 7.42
CA THR A 66 -12.01 -3.56 7.26
C THR A 66 -11.56 -3.86 5.83
N PHE A 67 -10.53 -4.67 5.67
CA PHE A 67 -10.01 -5.07 4.36
C PHE A 67 -9.54 -6.53 4.35
N TRP A 68 -9.30 -7.08 3.17
CA TRP A 68 -8.73 -8.42 3.01
C TRP A 68 -7.21 -8.36 3.16
N MET A 69 -6.67 -9.06 4.15
CA MET A 69 -5.23 -9.24 4.36
C MET A 69 -4.82 -10.66 3.96
N GLY A 70 -3.70 -10.79 3.25
CA GLY A 70 -3.19 -12.05 2.72
C GLY A 70 -3.63 -12.31 1.27
N ALA A 71 -3.16 -13.42 0.69
CA ALA A 71 -3.38 -13.75 -0.72
C ALA A 71 -4.67 -14.56 -0.95
N GLN A 72 -5.37 -14.30 -2.06
CA GLN A 72 -6.55 -15.04 -2.51
C GLN A 72 -6.43 -15.31 -4.01
N ASN A 73 -5.82 -16.43 -4.39
CA ASN A 73 -5.59 -16.86 -5.78
C ASN A 73 -4.42 -16.18 -6.52
N ASP A 74 -3.31 -15.87 -5.83
CA ASP A 74 -2.05 -15.50 -6.48
C ASP A 74 -1.16 -16.75 -6.68
N PRO A 75 -0.85 -17.17 -7.92
CA PRO A 75 0.00 -18.33 -8.16
C PRO A 75 1.46 -18.16 -7.72
N LEU A 76 1.91 -16.93 -7.45
CA LEU A 76 3.27 -16.65 -6.95
C LEU A 76 3.35 -16.56 -5.42
N SER A 77 2.20 -16.51 -4.73
CA SER A 77 2.15 -16.37 -3.28
C SER A 77 2.69 -17.61 -2.56
N LEU A 78 3.37 -17.35 -1.43
CA LEU A 78 3.90 -18.42 -0.57
C LEU A 78 2.80 -18.99 0.34
N PRO A 79 2.92 -20.25 0.81
CA PRO A 79 1.93 -20.83 1.73
C PRO A 79 1.67 -19.99 2.99
N ARG A 80 2.67 -19.25 3.47
CA ARG A 80 2.58 -18.36 4.66
C ARG A 80 1.80 -17.06 4.41
N GLU A 81 1.48 -16.73 3.16
CA GLU A 81 0.71 -15.54 2.79
C GLU A 81 -0.81 -15.83 2.75
N HIS A 82 -1.19 -17.11 2.94
CA HIS A 82 -2.57 -17.58 3.01
C HIS A 82 -3.02 -17.88 4.44
N PRO A 83 -4.34 -17.91 4.68
CA PRO A 83 -5.41 -17.50 3.78
C PRO A 83 -5.65 -16.00 3.82
N ALA A 84 -6.18 -15.44 2.74
CA ALA A 84 -6.84 -14.15 2.82
C ALA A 84 -7.97 -14.17 3.88
N HIS A 85 -7.99 -13.18 4.75
CA HIS A 85 -9.01 -13.02 5.78
C HIS A 85 -9.28 -11.54 6.06
N LEU A 86 -10.48 -11.23 6.56
CA LEU A 86 -10.86 -9.86 6.89
C LEU A 86 -10.16 -9.40 8.17
N VAL A 87 -9.46 -8.27 8.09
CA VAL A 87 -8.81 -7.60 9.23
C VAL A 87 -9.44 -6.22 9.39
N THR A 88 -9.75 -5.84 10.63
CA THR A 88 -10.24 -4.49 10.97
C THR A 88 -9.19 -3.76 11.78
N VAL A 89 -8.82 -2.56 11.33
CA VAL A 89 -7.88 -1.68 12.03
C VAL A 89 -8.55 -0.34 12.35
N GLY A 90 -8.16 0.26 13.48
CA GLY A 90 -8.56 1.63 13.80
C GLY A 90 -7.88 2.66 12.88
N PRO A 91 -8.30 3.93 12.91
CA PRO A 91 -7.60 5.00 12.20
C PRO A 91 -6.22 5.25 12.81
N PHE A 92 -5.23 5.58 11.96
CA PHE A 92 -3.86 5.86 12.40
C PHE A 92 -3.13 6.74 11.38
N TRP A 93 -1.96 7.24 11.77
CA TRP A 93 -1.05 7.97 10.88
C TRP A 93 0.07 7.04 10.43
N MET A 94 0.50 7.18 9.18
CA MET A 94 1.61 6.42 8.60
C MET A 94 2.52 7.38 7.82
N ASP A 95 3.82 7.18 7.90
CA ASP A 95 4.76 7.95 7.06
C ASP A 95 4.41 7.76 5.58
N ALA A 96 4.44 8.86 4.81
CA ALA A 96 4.12 8.82 3.38
C ALA A 96 5.26 8.22 2.53
N HIS A 97 6.47 8.16 3.08
CA HIS A 97 7.65 7.57 2.48
C HIS A 97 8.48 6.84 3.55
N GLU A 98 9.39 5.97 3.12
CA GLU A 98 10.35 5.32 4.01
C GLU A 98 11.26 6.37 4.66
N VAL A 99 11.74 6.10 5.88
CA VAL A 99 12.69 6.97 6.57
C VAL A 99 13.93 7.17 5.70
N THR A 100 14.27 8.43 5.45
CA THR A 100 15.41 8.78 4.59
C THR A 100 16.73 8.77 5.36
N ASN A 101 17.84 8.68 4.62
CA ASN A 101 19.18 8.82 5.18
C ASN A 101 19.36 10.13 5.96
N ALA A 102 18.82 11.25 5.46
CA ALA A 102 18.88 12.53 6.16
C ALA A 102 18.13 12.51 7.50
N GLN A 103 16.90 11.97 7.51
CA GLN A 103 16.10 11.87 8.74
C GLN A 103 16.75 10.95 9.77
N PHE A 104 17.34 9.83 9.32
CA PHE A 104 18.04 8.93 10.22
C PHE A 104 19.34 9.54 10.76
N ASP A 105 20.07 10.32 9.95
CA ASP A 105 21.23 11.09 10.43
C ASP A 105 20.84 12.13 11.47
N ASP A 106 19.74 12.87 11.28
CA ASP A 106 19.21 13.80 12.27
C ASP A 106 18.94 13.08 13.62
N PHE A 107 18.34 11.89 13.57
CA PHE A 107 18.13 11.05 14.76
C PHE A 107 19.44 10.63 15.43
N VAL A 108 20.40 10.12 14.66
CA VAL A 108 21.71 9.69 15.19
C VAL A 108 22.48 10.86 15.79
N GLN A 109 22.49 12.02 15.13
CA GLN A 109 23.15 13.23 15.63
C GLN A 109 22.49 13.74 16.92
N ALA A 110 21.16 13.70 17.01
CA ALA A 110 20.43 14.18 18.17
C ALA A 110 20.59 13.28 19.40
N THR A 111 20.71 11.96 19.19
CA THR A 111 20.69 10.96 20.27
C THR A 111 22.05 10.36 20.61
N GLY A 112 23.00 10.42 19.66
CA GLY A 112 24.24 9.64 19.72
C GLY A 112 24.01 8.13 19.58
N TYR A 113 22.87 7.71 19.02
CA TYR A 113 22.55 6.30 18.81
C TYR A 113 23.58 5.63 17.89
N VAL A 114 23.97 4.40 18.22
CA VAL A 114 24.85 3.57 17.40
C VAL A 114 24.01 2.41 16.86
N PRO A 115 23.72 2.36 15.55
CA PRO A 115 23.03 1.24 14.92
C PRO A 115 23.71 -0.11 15.11
N VAL A 116 22.93 -1.19 14.98
CA VAL A 116 23.43 -2.55 15.20
C VAL A 116 24.52 -2.94 14.19
N ALA A 117 24.42 -2.53 12.93
CA ALA A 117 25.43 -2.82 11.91
C ALA A 117 26.82 -2.22 12.22
N GLU A 118 26.88 -1.18 13.05
CA GLU A 118 28.12 -0.54 13.50
C GLU A 118 28.71 -1.20 14.77
N LYS A 119 28.04 -2.21 15.34
CA LYS A 119 28.48 -2.93 16.55
C LYS A 119 29.13 -4.27 16.20
N PRO A 120 30.08 -4.75 17.02
CA PRO A 120 30.58 -6.12 16.88
C PRO A 120 29.43 -7.12 17.04
N LEU A 121 29.49 -8.21 16.27
CA LEU A 121 28.48 -9.25 16.36
C LEU A 121 28.49 -9.93 17.72
N ASP A 122 27.31 -10.09 18.30
CA ASP A 122 27.12 -10.96 19.46
C ASP A 122 27.08 -12.42 18.98
N ILE A 123 28.25 -13.05 19.00
CA ILE A 123 28.46 -14.42 18.55
C ILE A 123 27.61 -15.42 19.33
N GLU A 124 27.46 -15.22 20.64
CA GLU A 124 26.65 -16.12 21.46
C GLU A 124 25.17 -16.03 21.08
N ALA A 125 24.66 -14.82 20.86
CA ALA A 125 23.30 -14.61 20.39
C ALA A 125 23.07 -15.18 18.98
N LEU A 126 24.04 -15.02 18.06
CA LEU A 126 23.96 -15.57 16.71
C LEU A 126 23.93 -17.09 16.71
N MET A 127 24.74 -17.73 17.55
CA MET A 127 24.81 -19.20 17.63
C MET A 127 23.47 -19.86 17.99
N VAL A 128 22.57 -19.16 18.68
CA VAL A 128 21.21 -19.66 18.97
C VAL A 128 20.39 -19.88 17.70
N GLY A 129 20.64 -19.09 16.64
CA GLY A 129 19.90 -19.12 15.39
C GLY A 129 20.56 -19.94 14.28
N LEU A 130 21.81 -20.38 14.45
CA LEU A 130 22.56 -21.09 13.42
C LEU A 130 22.24 -22.60 13.37
N PRO A 131 22.43 -23.26 12.21
CA PRO A 131 22.28 -24.71 12.10
C PRO A 131 23.13 -25.48 13.12
N LEU A 132 22.61 -26.63 13.57
CA LEU A 132 23.35 -27.51 14.48
C LEU A 132 24.67 -27.96 13.85
N GLY A 133 25.79 -27.61 14.47
CA GLY A 133 27.14 -27.93 13.99
C GLY A 133 27.93 -26.74 13.45
N SER A 134 27.35 -25.53 13.39
CA SER A 134 28.10 -24.30 13.15
C SER A 134 29.17 -24.07 14.24
N THR A 135 30.35 -23.62 13.83
CA THR A 135 31.45 -23.31 14.75
C THR A 135 31.68 -21.81 14.87
N VAL A 136 32.23 -21.37 16.00
CA VAL A 136 32.52 -19.94 16.25
C VAL A 136 33.62 -19.44 15.31
N GLU A 137 34.53 -20.32 14.92
CA GLU A 137 35.62 -20.04 14.00
C GLU A 137 35.14 -19.64 12.60
N ASP A 138 33.90 -20.01 12.24
CA ASP A 138 33.26 -19.63 10.98
C ASP A 138 32.70 -18.20 11.00
N LEU A 139 32.71 -17.53 12.16
CA LEU A 139 32.06 -16.23 12.35
C LEU A 139 33.09 -15.12 12.54
N ASP A 140 33.05 -14.15 11.63
CA ASP A 140 33.80 -12.91 11.75
C ASP A 140 32.98 -11.89 12.57
N PRO A 141 33.42 -11.50 13.78
CA PRO A 141 32.67 -10.58 14.63
C PRO A 141 32.73 -9.12 14.18
N THR A 142 33.43 -8.83 13.08
CA THR A 142 33.59 -7.46 12.57
C THR A 142 32.23 -6.85 12.21
N PRO A 143 31.96 -5.60 12.62
CA PRO A 143 30.75 -4.89 12.23
C PRO A 143 30.58 -4.86 10.71
N GLY A 144 29.33 -4.95 10.26
CA GLY A 144 29.02 -5.02 8.85
C GLY A 144 27.57 -5.40 8.61
N SER A 145 27.26 -5.62 7.34
CA SER A 145 25.94 -6.01 6.90
C SER A 145 26.01 -6.75 5.57
N MET A 146 24.90 -7.41 5.21
CA MET A 146 24.78 -8.06 3.90
C MET A 146 24.59 -7.00 2.82
N VAL A 147 25.42 -7.03 1.78
CA VAL A 147 25.33 -6.17 0.60
C VAL A 147 24.97 -7.02 -0.61
N PHE A 148 24.04 -6.52 -1.43
CA PHE A 148 23.61 -7.24 -2.62
C PHE A 148 24.75 -7.26 -3.64
N SER A 149 25.16 -8.47 -4.04
CA SER A 149 26.23 -8.72 -5.00
C SER A 149 25.64 -9.52 -6.16
N PRO A 150 25.17 -8.86 -7.23
CA PRO A 150 24.47 -9.55 -8.31
C PRO A 150 25.38 -10.55 -9.03
N PRO A 151 24.98 -11.82 -9.16
CA PRO A 151 25.76 -12.80 -9.90
C PRO A 151 25.72 -12.49 -11.40
N LEU A 152 26.83 -12.75 -12.11
CA LEU A 152 26.93 -12.55 -13.56
C LEU A 152 26.20 -13.63 -14.39
N HIS A 153 25.61 -14.62 -13.72
CA HIS A 153 24.90 -15.75 -14.31
C HIS A 153 23.75 -16.18 -13.39
N GLU A 154 22.86 -17.01 -13.90
CA GLU A 154 21.77 -17.58 -13.11
C GLU A 154 22.30 -18.47 -11.99
N VAL A 155 21.75 -18.29 -10.79
CA VAL A 155 22.08 -19.07 -9.59
C VAL A 155 20.81 -19.64 -8.98
N GLY A 156 20.93 -20.73 -8.23
CA GLY A 156 19.78 -21.35 -7.57
C GLY A 156 19.26 -20.50 -6.41
N LEU A 157 17.94 -20.28 -6.34
CA LEU A 157 17.32 -19.37 -5.36
C LEU A 157 17.23 -19.90 -3.91
N ALA A 158 17.80 -21.08 -3.64
CA ALA A 158 17.77 -21.70 -2.32
C ALA A 158 18.89 -21.18 -1.39
N ASP A 159 19.96 -20.63 -1.95
CA ASP A 159 21.11 -20.13 -1.21
C ASP A 159 21.24 -18.61 -1.39
N ALA A 160 20.83 -17.85 -0.38
CA ALA A 160 20.87 -16.39 -0.42
C ALA A 160 22.30 -15.84 -0.57
N PHE A 161 23.32 -16.58 -0.13
CA PHE A 161 24.72 -16.16 -0.26
C PHE A 161 25.22 -16.18 -1.71
N ALA A 162 24.47 -16.75 -2.64
CA ALA A 162 24.80 -16.69 -4.07
C ALA A 162 24.60 -15.27 -4.69
N TRP A 163 23.93 -14.34 -3.99
CA TRP A 163 23.76 -12.95 -4.43
C TRP A 163 23.78 -11.91 -3.29
N TRP A 164 24.09 -12.32 -2.07
CA TRP A 164 24.32 -11.45 -0.93
C TRP A 164 25.67 -11.79 -0.33
N ASP A 165 26.49 -10.77 -0.06
CA ASP A 165 27.81 -10.93 0.53
C ASP A 165 27.91 -10.17 1.86
N TRP A 166 28.61 -10.74 2.84
CA TRP A 166 28.86 -10.03 4.10
C TRP A 166 29.98 -9.03 3.90
N GLN A 167 29.65 -7.74 3.92
CA GLN A 167 30.62 -6.68 3.74
C GLN A 167 30.97 -6.07 5.10
N GLN A 168 32.20 -6.30 5.54
CA GLN A 168 32.76 -5.61 6.71
C GLN A 168 32.68 -4.10 6.52
N GLY A 169 32.26 -3.38 7.55
CA GLY A 169 32.10 -1.93 7.53
C GLY A 169 30.97 -1.43 6.62
N ALA A 170 30.09 -2.31 6.12
CA ALA A 170 28.84 -1.89 5.53
C ALA A 170 27.83 -1.54 6.62
N ASP A 171 27.36 -0.30 6.61
CA ASP A 171 26.36 0.23 7.51
C ASP A 171 25.50 1.25 6.77
N TRP A 172 24.62 1.94 7.48
CA TRP A 172 23.71 2.91 6.87
C TRP A 172 24.41 4.14 6.26
N ARG A 173 25.61 4.54 6.75
CA ARG A 173 26.43 5.60 6.15
C ARG A 173 27.28 5.10 4.97
N HIS A 174 27.60 3.81 5.00
CA HIS A 174 28.47 3.12 4.07
C HIS A 174 27.75 1.92 3.43
N PRO A 175 26.65 2.13 2.66
CA PRO A 175 25.73 1.06 2.25
C PRO A 175 26.29 0.03 1.26
N PHE A 176 27.47 0.29 0.70
CA PHE A 176 28.18 -0.68 -0.16
C PHE A 176 29.55 -1.07 0.42
N GLY A 177 29.76 -0.83 1.72
CA GLY A 177 31.04 -1.03 2.41
C GLY A 177 31.81 0.27 2.65
N PRO A 178 32.98 0.20 3.32
CA PRO A 178 33.63 1.33 4.00
C PRO A 178 34.06 2.47 3.08
N GLU A 179 34.24 2.20 1.79
CA GLU A 179 34.63 3.22 0.79
C GLU A 179 33.41 3.92 0.17
N SER A 180 32.19 3.47 0.45
CA SER A 180 30.95 4.09 -0.03
C SER A 180 30.52 5.25 0.85
N SER A 181 29.55 6.05 0.40
CA SER A 181 29.01 7.15 1.19
C SER A 181 27.57 7.46 0.79
N LEU A 182 26.91 8.31 1.56
CA LEU A 182 25.56 8.82 1.30
C LEU A 182 25.51 10.01 0.33
N ALA A 183 26.61 10.36 -0.34
CA ALA A 183 26.64 11.52 -1.23
C ALA A 183 25.60 11.39 -2.36
N ASN A 184 24.67 12.33 -2.43
CA ASN A 184 23.51 12.33 -3.35
C ASN A 184 22.46 11.24 -3.06
N LEU A 185 22.49 10.63 -1.87
CA LEU A 185 21.54 9.62 -1.40
C LEU A 185 20.76 10.10 -0.16
N GLU A 186 20.79 11.39 0.15
CA GLU A 186 20.24 11.95 1.39
C GLU A 186 18.73 11.71 1.51
N ASN A 187 18.01 11.75 0.39
CA ASN A 187 16.57 11.51 0.31
C ASN A 187 16.22 10.05 -0.05
N HIS A 188 17.21 9.17 -0.15
CA HIS A 188 16.95 7.74 -0.33
C HIS A 188 16.60 7.09 1.00
N PRO A 189 15.86 5.98 1.00
CA PRO A 189 15.57 5.20 2.20
C PRO A 189 16.86 4.78 2.89
N VAL A 190 16.88 4.90 4.23
CA VAL A 190 17.97 4.36 5.03
C VAL A 190 17.95 2.83 4.98
N VAL A 191 19.12 2.22 4.83
CA VAL A 191 19.32 0.76 4.76
C VAL A 191 20.29 0.29 5.84
N HIS A 192 20.52 -1.01 5.95
CA HIS A 192 21.32 -1.63 7.03
C HIS A 192 20.83 -1.31 8.44
N VAL A 193 19.55 -0.96 8.55
CA VAL A 193 18.82 -0.81 9.82
C VAL A 193 18.12 -2.12 10.15
N CYS A 194 18.32 -2.62 11.37
CA CYS A 194 17.58 -3.78 11.85
C CYS A 194 16.33 -3.35 12.62
N TYR A 195 15.52 -4.32 13.06
CA TYR A 195 14.32 -4.07 13.87
C TYR A 195 14.59 -3.18 15.09
N TRP A 196 15.72 -3.35 15.76
CA TRP A 196 16.08 -2.56 16.95
C TRP A 196 16.52 -1.12 16.64
N ASP A 197 16.97 -0.85 15.41
CA ASP A 197 17.34 0.49 14.97
C ASP A 197 16.10 1.31 14.57
N ALA A 198 15.00 0.64 14.28
CA ALA A 198 13.75 1.25 13.81
C ALA A 198 12.72 1.53 14.92
N LEU A 199 12.91 1.00 16.13
CA LEU A 199 12.02 1.15 17.28
C LEU A 199 12.49 2.25 18.25
#